data_AF-A0A6J8E5T9-F1
#
_entry.id   AF-A0A6J8E5T9-F1
#
_cell.length_a   1.000
_cell.length_b   1.000
_cell.length_c   1.000
_cell.angle_alpha   90.00
_cell.angle_beta   90.00
_cell.angle_gamma   90.00
#
_symmetry.space_group_name_H-M   'P 1'
#
loop_
_entity.id
_entity.type
_entity.pdbx_description
1 polymer ?
#
loop_
_entity_poly.entity_id
_entity_poly.type
_entity_poly.pdbx_seq_one_letter_code
_entity_poly.pdbx_strand_id
1 'polypeptide(L)'
;MSDIKRIGIIGAGLHGISALRRLSQNKDFKLKCFERNFDLGGIWLYTDQTKEDIYGRPITSPICHNLRTVSPGPLMEIDDHPLDTYGLPCFMTHQQVLQYLNGIADDSDIRKFIKFNTEVKEVRPIDVSAKDTKWTITYGDIRYKNDHHTEEFDAVVVCNGSVIINKSVNGII
;
A
#
# COMPACT_ATOMS: atom_id res chain seq x y z
N MET A 1 11.50 -13.52 -24.48
CA MET A 1 10.67 -13.39 -23.27
C MET A 1 11.07 -12.07 -22.63
N SER A 2 10.12 -11.20 -22.30
CA SER A 2 10.43 -10.04 -21.46
C SER A 2 10.99 -10.53 -20.15
N ASP A 3 12.21 -10.14 -19.84
CA ASP A 3 12.82 -10.36 -18.54
C ASP A 3 12.27 -9.28 -17.60
N ILE A 4 11.11 -9.52 -16.99
CA ILE A 4 10.58 -8.63 -15.94
C ILE A 4 11.58 -8.64 -14.79
N LYS A 5 12.22 -7.49 -14.53
CA LYS A 5 13.20 -7.36 -13.45
C LYS A 5 12.85 -6.25 -12.48
N ARG A 6 12.36 -5.10 -12.96
CA ARG A 6 12.04 -3.96 -12.11
C ARG A 6 10.54 -3.81 -11.93
N ILE A 7 10.06 -3.95 -10.70
CA ILE A 7 8.64 -3.94 -10.38
C ILE A 7 8.33 -2.78 -9.43
N GLY A 8 7.39 -1.94 -9.84
CA GLY A 8 6.85 -0.84 -9.03
C GLY A 8 5.58 -1.30 -8.31
N ILE A 9 5.50 -1.07 -7.00
CA ILE A 9 4.31 -1.37 -6.20
C ILE A 9 3.74 -0.05 -5.67
N ILE A 10 2.43 0.15 -5.77
CA ILE A 10 1.76 1.38 -5.33
C ILE A 10 0.88 1.07 -4.12
N GLY A 11 1.24 1.60 -2.96
CA GLY A 11 0.57 1.35 -1.69
C GLY A 11 1.20 0.19 -0.91
N ALA A 12 1.40 0.40 0.39
CA ALA A 12 1.88 -0.55 1.39
C ALA A 12 0.78 -0.84 2.44
N GLY A 13 -0.48 -0.91 2.00
CA GLY A 13 -1.56 -1.54 2.76
C GLY A 13 -1.46 -3.07 2.72
N LEU A 14 -2.49 -3.76 3.21
CA LEU A 14 -2.59 -5.23 3.21
C LEU A 14 -2.16 -5.86 1.87
N HIS A 15 -2.78 -5.45 0.76
CA HIS A 15 -2.47 -6.00 -0.57
C HIS A 15 -1.03 -5.71 -1.01
N GLY A 16 -0.52 -4.52 -0.72
CA GLY A 16 0.85 -4.12 -1.07
C GLY A 16 1.90 -4.91 -0.30
N ILE A 17 1.66 -5.15 0.99
CA ILE A 17 2.49 -5.98 1.85
C ILE A 17 2.50 -7.42 1.36
N SER A 18 1.34 -8.00 1.07
CA SER A 18 1.25 -9.36 0.52
C SER A 18 1.98 -9.49 -0.82
N ALA A 19 1.82 -8.51 -1.71
CA ALA A 19 2.52 -8.48 -3.00
C ALA A 19 4.03 -8.37 -2.82
N LEU A 20 4.50 -7.42 -2.01
CA LEU A 20 5.92 -7.23 -1.71
C LEU A 20 6.55 -8.48 -1.12
N ARG A 21 5.89 -9.09 -0.13
CA ARG A 21 6.35 -10.31 0.51
C ARG A 21 6.56 -11.42 -0.50
N ARG A 22 5.54 -11.71 -1.32
CA ARG A 22 5.64 -12.78 -2.33
C ARG A 22 6.70 -12.47 -3.38
N LEU A 23 6.75 -11.24 -3.89
CA LEU A 23 7.72 -10.85 -4.92
C LEU A 23 9.16 -10.83 -4.38
N SER A 24 9.36 -10.49 -3.11
CA SER A 24 10.69 -10.40 -2.49
C SER A 24 11.40 -11.74 -2.35
N GLN A 25 10.66 -12.86 -2.45
CA GLN A 25 11.23 -14.21 -2.47
C GLN A 25 12.04 -14.47 -3.74
N ASN A 26 11.77 -13.75 -4.83
CA ASN A 26 12.58 -13.83 -6.05
C ASN A 26 13.69 -12.77 -6.03
N LYS A 27 14.94 -13.23 -5.91
CA LYS A 27 16.13 -12.37 -5.81
C LYS A 27 16.47 -11.62 -7.10
N ASP A 28 15.92 -12.04 -8.24
CA ASP A 28 16.15 -11.38 -9.53
C ASP A 28 15.29 -10.12 -9.69
N PHE A 29 14.27 -9.94 -8.84
CA PHE A 29 13.39 -8.79 -8.86
C PHE A 29 13.97 -7.61 -8.07
N LYS A 30 13.98 -6.44 -8.72
CA LYS A 30 14.25 -5.12 -8.14
C LYS A 30 12.92 -4.46 -7.81
N LEU A 31 12.55 -4.53 -6.54
CA LEU A 31 11.27 -4.02 -6.04
C LEU A 31 11.42 -2.59 -5.55
N LYS A 32 10.38 -1.78 -5.80
CA LYS A 32 10.21 -0.49 -5.15
C LYS A 32 8.73 -0.24 -4.91
N CYS A 33 8.37 -0.02 -3.66
CA CYS A 33 7.02 0.31 -3.24
C CYS A 33 6.93 1.79 -2.86
N PHE A 34 5.84 2.43 -3.25
CA PHE A 34 5.55 3.81 -2.92
C PHE A 34 4.36 3.85 -1.96
N GLU A 35 4.58 4.34 -0.75
CA GLU A 35 3.53 4.51 0.26
C GLU A 35 3.37 5.98 0.59
N ARG A 36 2.13 6.44 0.49
CA ARG A 36 1.75 7.84 0.68
C ARG A 36 1.84 8.27 2.13
N ASN A 37 1.54 7.36 3.05
CA ASN A 37 1.59 7.57 4.49
C ASN A 37 3.02 7.45 5.03
N PHE A 38 3.20 7.85 6.28
CA PHE A 38 4.49 7.79 6.97
C PHE A 38 4.88 6.36 7.39
N ASP A 39 3.93 5.43 7.39
CA ASP A 39 4.11 4.02 7.72
C ASP A 39 3.18 3.15 6.88
N LEU A 40 3.36 1.83 6.96
CA LEU A 40 2.56 0.82 6.28
C LEU A 40 1.18 0.63 6.94
N GLY A 41 0.36 -0.23 6.35
CA GLY A 41 -0.91 -0.68 6.92
C GLY A 41 -2.14 -0.11 6.21
N GLY A 42 -1.98 0.93 5.40
CA GLY A 42 -3.06 1.50 4.58
C GLY A 42 -4.23 1.93 5.45
N ILE A 43 -5.42 1.34 5.24
CA ILE A 43 -6.60 1.68 6.04
C ILE A 43 -6.39 1.41 7.54
N TRP A 44 -5.59 0.41 7.91
CA TRP A 44 -5.37 0.03 9.32
C TRP A 44 -4.49 1.03 10.08
N LEU A 45 -3.81 1.92 9.37
CA LEU A 45 -3.10 3.05 9.94
C LEU A 45 -4.11 4.15 10.31
N TYR A 46 -4.60 4.08 11.54
CA TYR A 46 -5.61 4.99 12.08
C TYR A 46 -5.06 6.39 12.35
N THR A 47 -5.93 7.40 12.20
CA THR A 47 -5.68 8.78 12.61
C THR A 47 -6.99 9.42 13.09
N ASP A 48 -6.91 10.28 14.10
CA ASP A 48 -8.06 11.09 14.56
C ASP A 48 -8.38 12.26 13.61
N GLN A 49 -7.55 12.49 12.59
CA GLN A 49 -7.78 13.51 11.57
C GLN A 49 -8.86 13.04 10.58
N THR A 50 -9.79 13.91 10.21
CA THR A 50 -10.99 13.52 9.44
C THR A 50 -11.08 14.12 8.04
N LYS A 51 -10.30 15.17 7.75
CA LYS A 51 -10.35 15.88 6.46
C LYS A 51 -9.03 15.77 5.72
N GLU A 52 -8.02 16.42 6.26
CA GLU A 52 -6.70 16.52 5.66
C GLU A 52 -5.61 16.14 6.65
N ASP A 53 -4.51 15.61 6.14
CA ASP A 53 -3.28 15.42 6.90
C ASP A 53 -2.57 16.77 7.14
N ILE A 54 -1.46 16.73 7.88
CA ILE A 54 -0.63 17.91 8.14
C ILE A 54 -0.02 18.54 6.87
N TYR A 55 -0.12 17.86 5.72
CA TYR A 55 0.34 18.31 4.41
C TYR A 55 -0.81 18.75 3.50
N GLY A 56 -2.05 18.85 4.02
CA GLY A 56 -3.23 19.34 3.29
C GLY A 56 -3.83 18.31 2.33
N ARG A 57 -3.62 17.00 2.59
CA ARG A 57 -4.10 15.94 1.69
C ARG A 57 -5.21 15.12 2.33
N PRO A 58 -6.19 14.65 1.53
CA PRO A 58 -7.31 13.90 2.08
C PRO A 58 -6.87 12.68 2.90
N ILE A 59 -7.41 12.56 4.11
CA ILE A 59 -7.24 11.38 4.94
C ILE A 59 -7.85 10.17 4.22
N THR A 60 -7.07 9.09 4.14
CA THR A 60 -7.46 7.86 3.45
C THR A 60 -7.77 6.69 4.39
N SER A 61 -7.82 6.88 5.70
CA SER A 61 -8.30 5.82 6.58
C SER A 61 -9.80 6.02 6.83
N PRO A 62 -10.67 5.06 6.45
CA PRO A 62 -12.08 5.06 6.85
C PRO A 62 -12.28 4.50 8.27
N ILE A 63 -11.21 4.16 8.99
CA ILE A 63 -11.27 3.45 10.27
C ILE A 63 -11.63 4.43 11.38
N CYS A 64 -12.60 4.04 12.21
CA CYS A 64 -12.97 4.76 13.42
C CYS A 64 -12.20 4.23 14.63
N HIS A 65 -12.03 5.05 15.66
CA HIS A 65 -11.25 4.75 16.88
C HIS A 65 -11.49 3.35 17.47
N ASN A 66 -12.76 2.96 17.62
CA ASN A 66 -13.14 1.68 18.25
C ASN A 66 -13.40 0.55 17.25
N LEU A 67 -13.02 0.71 15.98
CA LEU A 67 -13.29 -0.28 14.95
C LEU A 67 -12.56 -1.59 15.24
N ARG A 68 -13.32 -2.67 15.09
CA ARG A 68 -12.80 -4.03 15.04
C ARG A 68 -13.04 -4.63 13.67
N THR A 69 -12.27 -5.66 13.33
CA THR A 69 -12.47 -6.44 12.12
C THR A 69 -13.89 -6.98 12.09
N VAL A 70 -14.52 -6.97 10.92
CA VAL A 70 -15.83 -7.62 10.71
C VAL A 70 -15.68 -9.12 10.50
N SER A 71 -14.48 -9.55 10.10
CA SER A 71 -14.11 -10.95 9.94
C SER A 71 -13.26 -11.41 11.14
N PRO A 72 -13.42 -12.67 11.59
CA PRO A 72 -12.52 -13.26 12.56
C PRO A 72 -11.05 -13.16 12.13
N GLY A 73 -10.17 -12.80 13.06
CA GLY A 73 -8.73 -12.68 12.83
C GLY A 73 -8.08 -13.91 12.18
N PRO A 74 -8.41 -15.15 12.59
CA PRO A 74 -7.89 -16.36 11.94
C PRO A 74 -8.21 -16.47 10.44
N LEU A 75 -9.28 -15.84 9.96
CA LEU A 75 -9.63 -15.82 8.53
C LEU A 75 -8.91 -14.70 7.75
N MET A 76 -8.18 -13.84 8.44
CA MET A 76 -7.43 -12.72 7.87
C MET A 76 -5.92 -12.99 7.86
N GLU A 77 -5.52 -14.20 8.26
CA GLU A 77 -4.13 -14.68 8.19
C GLU A 77 -3.64 -14.68 6.74
N ILE A 78 -2.39 -14.27 6.55
CA ILE A 78 -1.70 -14.37 5.27
C ILE A 78 -0.89 -15.66 5.27
N ASP A 79 -1.10 -16.50 4.26
CA ASP A 79 -0.37 -17.77 4.04
C ASP A 79 1.13 -17.63 4.33
N ASP A 80 1.72 -18.62 5.01
CA ASP A 80 3.11 -18.66 5.46
C ASP A 80 3.49 -17.62 6.55
N HIS A 81 2.57 -16.82 7.09
CA HIS A 81 2.80 -15.96 8.26
C HIS A 81 1.64 -16.11 9.24
N PRO A 82 1.68 -17.13 10.10
CA PRO A 82 0.56 -17.46 10.95
C PRO A 82 0.27 -16.32 11.93
N LEU A 83 -1.01 -16.02 12.11
CA LEU A 83 -1.43 -15.08 13.12
C LEU A 83 -1.33 -15.79 14.48
N ASP A 84 -0.47 -15.31 15.38
CA ASP A 84 -0.48 -15.80 16.75
C ASP A 84 -1.78 -15.34 17.43
N THR A 85 -2.75 -16.25 17.45
CA THR A 85 -4.08 -16.01 18.00
C THR A 85 -4.11 -16.13 19.52
N TYR A 86 -3.01 -16.56 20.17
CA TYR A 86 -2.98 -16.74 21.61
C TYR A 86 -3.11 -15.40 22.33
N GLY A 87 -4.21 -15.24 23.06
CA GLY A 87 -4.52 -13.99 23.79
C GLY A 87 -5.11 -12.87 22.92
N LEU A 88 -5.34 -13.10 21.62
CA LEU A 88 -6.05 -12.14 20.76
C LEU A 88 -7.57 -12.39 20.77
N PRO A 89 -8.40 -11.32 20.70
CA PRO A 89 -9.83 -11.48 20.51
C PRO A 89 -10.12 -12.05 19.11
N CYS A 90 -11.23 -12.79 18.98
CA CYS A 90 -11.70 -13.32 17.70
C CYS A 90 -11.83 -12.21 16.63
N PHE A 91 -12.36 -11.04 17.03
CA PHE A 91 -12.40 -9.84 16.19
C PHE A 91 -11.37 -8.83 16.67
N MET A 92 -10.34 -8.62 15.85
CA MET A 92 -9.17 -7.82 16.17
C MET A 92 -9.50 -6.33 16.10
N THR A 93 -8.86 -5.53 16.94
CA THR A 93 -8.84 -4.07 16.80
C THR A 93 -7.99 -3.66 15.59
N HIS A 94 -8.21 -2.46 15.05
CA HIS A 94 -7.37 -1.95 13.97
C HIS A 94 -5.87 -1.89 14.35
N GLN A 95 -5.56 -1.65 15.63
CA GLN A 95 -4.19 -1.64 16.15
C GLN A 95 -3.55 -3.03 16.08
N GLN A 96 -4.30 -4.08 16.44
CA GLN A 96 -3.83 -5.47 16.36
C GLN A 96 -3.59 -5.89 14.91
N VAL A 97 -4.47 -5.51 13.99
CA VAL A 97 -4.25 -5.76 12.55
C VAL A 97 -3.00 -5.03 12.06
N LEU A 98 -2.84 -3.76 12.42
CA LEU A 98 -1.64 -2.99 12.07
C LEU A 98 -0.37 -3.65 12.64
N GLN A 99 -0.40 -4.12 13.88
CA GLN A 99 0.73 -4.82 14.50
C GLN A 99 1.09 -6.09 13.74
N TYR A 100 0.09 -6.89 13.35
CA TYR A 100 0.30 -8.08 12.52
C TYR A 100 0.96 -7.74 11.18
N LEU A 101 0.49 -6.70 10.49
CA LEU A 101 1.08 -6.24 9.22
C LEU A 101 2.53 -5.74 9.39
N ASN A 102 2.83 -5.07 10.50
CA ASN A 102 4.18 -4.66 10.81
C ASN A 102 5.09 -5.87 11.06
N GLY A 103 4.62 -6.89 11.79
CA GLY A 103 5.35 -8.14 12.00
C GLY A 103 5.71 -8.84 10.68
N ILE A 104 4.76 -8.92 9.74
CA ILE A 104 5.04 -9.46 8.40
C ILE A 104 6.16 -8.68 7.70
N ALA A 105 6.11 -7.35 7.80
CA ALA A 105 7.05 -6.48 7.11
C ALA A 105 8.47 -6.60 7.66
N ASP A 106 8.58 -6.78 8.99
CA ASP A 106 9.85 -6.93 9.71
C ASP A 106 10.43 -8.33 9.49
N ASP A 107 9.64 -9.40 9.63
CA ASP A 107 10.08 -10.79 9.46
C ASP A 107 10.54 -11.09 8.02
N SER A 108 9.88 -10.46 7.04
CA SER A 108 10.23 -10.62 5.61
C SER A 108 11.26 -9.59 5.13
N ASP A 109 11.71 -8.68 5.99
CA ASP A 109 12.62 -7.58 5.66
C ASP A 109 12.21 -6.82 4.39
N ILE A 110 10.90 -6.55 4.23
CA ILE A 110 10.35 -5.88 3.04
C ILE A 110 10.29 -4.35 3.18
N ARG A 111 10.45 -3.82 4.41
CA ARG A 111 10.45 -2.37 4.65
C ARG A 111 11.48 -1.64 3.81
N LYS A 112 12.63 -2.27 3.54
CA LYS A 112 13.70 -1.71 2.69
C LYS A 112 13.26 -1.38 1.26
N PHE A 113 12.18 -2.01 0.78
CA PHE A 113 11.63 -1.75 -0.55
C PHE A 113 10.62 -0.59 -0.54
N ILE A 114 10.14 -0.17 0.63
CA ILE A 114 9.07 0.82 0.77
C ILE A 114 9.66 2.21 0.92
N LYS A 115 9.26 3.12 0.02
CA LYS A 115 9.50 4.56 0.15
C LYS A 115 8.24 5.20 0.74
N PHE A 116 8.28 5.49 2.04
CA PHE A 116 7.20 6.19 2.75
C PHE A 116 7.12 7.67 2.36
N ASN A 117 6.05 8.33 2.80
CA ASN A 117 5.79 9.75 2.54
C ASN A 117 5.89 10.07 1.04
N THR A 118 5.53 9.14 0.17
CA THR A 118 5.72 9.24 -1.28
C THR A 118 4.42 8.94 -2.00
N GLU A 119 3.90 9.94 -2.69
CA GLU A 119 2.66 9.84 -3.44
C GLU A 119 2.95 9.62 -4.92
N VAL A 120 2.33 8.58 -5.49
CA VAL A 120 2.33 8.37 -6.94
C VAL A 120 1.28 9.29 -7.56
N LYS A 121 1.73 10.19 -8.43
CA LYS A 121 0.89 11.16 -9.14
C LYS A 121 0.36 10.60 -10.45
N GLU A 122 1.17 9.78 -11.12
CA GLU A 122 0.83 9.27 -12.45
C GLU A 122 1.54 7.96 -12.78
N VAL A 123 0.86 7.08 -13.53
CA VAL A 123 1.43 5.88 -14.14
C VAL A 123 1.07 5.88 -15.62
N ARG A 124 2.07 5.81 -16.52
CA ARG A 124 1.85 5.78 -17.97
C ARG A 124 2.59 4.62 -18.64
N PRO A 125 1.97 3.90 -19.58
CA PRO A 125 2.70 2.99 -20.44
C PRO A 125 3.61 3.79 -21.38
N ILE A 126 4.83 3.30 -21.62
CA ILE A 126 5.79 3.94 -22.53
C ILE A 126 5.43 3.62 -23.99
N ASP A 127 5.14 2.35 -24.27
CA ASP A 127 4.74 1.88 -25.60
C ASP A 127 3.60 0.87 -25.45
N VAL A 128 2.40 1.29 -25.85
CA VAL A 128 1.17 0.49 -25.80
C VAL A 128 1.14 -0.57 -26.91
N SER A 129 1.95 -0.40 -27.96
CA SER A 129 1.99 -1.30 -29.12
C SER A 129 3.03 -2.42 -28.99
N ALA A 130 3.98 -2.27 -28.06
CA ALA A 130 4.98 -3.28 -27.78
C ALA A 130 4.38 -4.50 -27.06
N LYS A 131 4.87 -5.70 -27.40
CA LYS A 131 4.50 -6.95 -26.70
C LYS A 131 4.89 -6.93 -25.22
N ASP A 132 5.93 -6.16 -24.88
CA ASP A 132 6.48 -6.00 -23.54
C ASP A 132 6.43 -4.51 -23.13
N THR A 133 5.24 -4.03 -22.76
CA THR A 133 5.02 -2.63 -22.36
C THR A 133 5.72 -2.32 -21.04
N LYS A 134 6.66 -1.38 -21.08
CA LYS A 134 7.23 -0.73 -19.90
C LYS A 134 6.34 0.40 -19.39
N TRP A 135 6.51 0.74 -18.13
CA TRP A 135 5.69 1.73 -17.43
C TRP A 135 6.57 2.81 -16.82
N THR A 136 6.13 4.06 -16.88
CA THR A 136 6.69 5.16 -16.11
C THR A 136 5.80 5.43 -14.91
N ILE A 137 6.42 5.56 -13.74
CA ILE A 137 5.75 6.00 -12.51
C ILE A 137 6.32 7.36 -12.14
N THR A 138 5.45 8.36 -12.10
CA THR A 138 5.77 9.70 -11.58
C THR A 138 5.28 9.81 -10.15
N TYR A 139 6.18 10.12 -9.23
CA TYR A 139 5.92 10.20 -7.80
C TYR A 139 6.62 11.41 -7.17
N GLY A 140 6.22 11.78 -5.95
CA GLY A 140 6.85 12.86 -5.20
C GLY A 140 6.71 12.68 -3.70
N ASP A 141 7.72 13.13 -2.96
CA ASP A 141 7.66 13.20 -1.52
C ASP A 141 6.71 14.31 -1.09
N ILE A 142 5.80 13.93 -0.21
CA ILE A 142 4.62 14.70 0.19
C ILE A 142 4.99 15.93 1.02
N ARG A 143 6.18 15.89 1.62
CA ARG A 143 6.72 16.93 2.50
C ARG A 143 7.22 18.12 1.70
N TYR A 144 7.42 17.96 0.39
CA TYR A 144 8.00 18.96 -0.49
C TYR A 144 7.07 19.22 -1.69
N LYS A 145 6.58 20.46 -1.82
CA LYS A 145 5.57 20.83 -2.85
C LYS A 145 6.02 20.57 -4.30
N ASN A 146 7.31 20.70 -4.58
CA ASN A 146 7.85 20.59 -5.94
C ASN A 146 8.72 19.34 -6.13
N ASP A 147 8.56 18.32 -5.29
CA ASP A 147 9.26 17.06 -5.49
C ASP A 147 8.53 16.20 -6.55
N HIS A 148 9.28 15.88 -7.60
CA HIS A 148 8.80 15.14 -8.76
C HIS A 148 9.94 14.28 -9.30
N HIS A 149 9.73 12.98 -9.25
CA HIS A 149 10.61 11.97 -9.81
C HIS A 149 9.83 11.08 -10.75
N THR A 150 10.45 10.70 -11.86
CA THR A 150 9.89 9.73 -12.80
C THR A 150 10.88 8.59 -12.98
N GLU A 151 10.40 7.37 -12.82
CA GLU A 151 11.20 6.15 -12.99
C GLU A 151 10.47 5.14 -13.88
N GLU A 152 11.24 4.37 -14.63
CA GLU A 152 10.73 3.29 -15.48
C GLU A 152 10.71 1.94 -14.73
N PHE A 153 9.69 1.14 -15.02
CA PHE A 153 9.45 -0.18 -14.47
C PHE A 153 8.99 -1.14 -15.57
N ASP A 154 9.35 -2.41 -15.46
CA ASP A 154 8.92 -3.45 -16.39
C ASP A 154 7.49 -3.92 -16.06
N ALA A 155 7.10 -3.84 -14.78
CA ALA A 155 5.74 -4.13 -14.33
C ALA A 155 5.33 -3.19 -13.18
N VAL A 156 4.03 -2.94 -13.06
CA VAL A 156 3.44 -2.14 -11.99
C VAL A 156 2.32 -2.91 -11.32
N VAL A 157 2.34 -2.97 -9.99
CA VAL A 157 1.30 -3.57 -9.16
C VAL A 157 0.59 -2.46 -8.40
N VAL A 158 -0.71 -2.30 -8.65
CA VAL A 158 -1.52 -1.24 -8.04
C VAL A 158 -2.26 -1.78 -6.82
N CYS A 159 -1.91 -1.29 -5.63
CA CYS A 159 -2.46 -1.70 -4.34
C CYS A 159 -2.95 -0.50 -3.50
N ASN A 160 -3.35 0.59 -4.16
CA ASN A 160 -3.76 1.86 -3.52
C ASN A 160 -5.11 1.80 -2.78
N GLY A 161 -5.86 0.70 -2.93
CA GLY A 161 -7.16 0.49 -2.28
C GLY A 161 -8.28 1.30 -2.93
N SER A 162 -9.43 0.66 -3.15
CA SER A 162 -10.56 1.25 -3.88
C SER A 162 -11.63 1.89 -2.98
N VAL A 163 -11.43 1.89 -1.65
CA VAL A 163 -12.46 2.31 -0.68
C VAL A 163 -12.75 3.82 -0.74
N ILE A 164 -11.91 4.60 -1.43
CA ILE A 164 -11.89 6.07 -1.32
C ILE A 164 -12.00 6.67 -2.70
N ILE A 165 -13.16 6.45 -3.29
CA ILE A 165 -13.66 7.32 -4.34
C ILE A 165 -14.71 8.18 -3.64
N ASN A 166 -14.34 9.41 -3.28
CA ASN A 166 -15.33 10.44 -2.96
C ASN A 166 -16.13 10.67 -4.24
N LYS A 167 -17.19 9.90 -4.45
CA LYS A 167 -18.20 10.25 -5.44
C LYS A 167 -18.84 11.50 -4.88
N SER A 168 -18.43 12.67 -5.38
CA SER A 168 -19.25 13.86 -5.30
C SER A 168 -20.64 13.45 -5.78
N VAL A 169 -21.60 13.38 -4.86
CA VAL A 169 -23.02 13.21 -5.20
C VAL A 169 -23.44 14.54 -5.82
N ASN A 170 -23.12 14.71 -7.10
CA ASN A 170 -23.69 15.76 -7.91
C ASN A 170 -25.12 15.36 -8.26
N GLY A 171 -26.07 15.88 -7.48
CA GLY A 171 -27.48 15.99 -7.85
C GLY A 171 -28.33 14.74 -7.62
N ILE A 172 -29.24 14.83 -6.64
CA ILE A 172 -30.71 14.72 -6.75
C ILE A 172 -31.22 14.69 -5.30
N ILE A 173 -31.61 15.86 -4.78
CA ILE A 173 -32.90 16.11 -4.12
C ILE A 173 -33.28 17.56 -4.47
#